data_AF-A0A848WYF8-F1
#
_entry.id   AF-A0A848WYF8-F1
#
_cell.length_a   1.000
_cell.length_b   1.000
_cell.length_c   1.000
_cell.angle_alpha   90.00
_cell.angle_beta   90.00
_cell.angle_gamma   90.00
#
_symmetry.space_group_name_H-M   'P 1'
#
loop_
_entity.id
_entity.type
_entity.pdbx_description
1 polymer ?
#
loop_
_entity_poly.entity_id
_entity_poly.type
_entity_poly.pdbx_seq_one_letter_code
_entity_poly.pdbx_strand_id
1 'polypeptide(L)'
;MDRITEHPTDFYRRFKISDLSPGELKEISDFMKLSLSEEDMVEIQNIYADWGREPTDVELEVIAQTWSEHCKHRIFGATIEHDGPNGPETVSSLFKTYIYDVTNRIMEKKPDFVLSCFHDNAGFIKLDDELAVCLKAETHNHPSALEPYAGANTGIGGVIRDILGAGKGAKPFASLDVFCFGPPDTSPEKIQSEDVIHPLGIMRGVVRGVRDYGNRMGIPTVSGAVQFDDAYIYNPLVYCGTAGVIPIPDIDKEMSSGLKVIAVGGRTGRDGIKGATFSSAALDTDSHEEDQSAVQIGNPIEEKKAADFVLEARERGLVEFVTDCGAGGFSSACGEMLEDVG
;
A
#
# COMPACT_ATOMS: atom_id res chain seq x y z
N MET A 1 15.64 -2.96 -29.32
CA MET A 1 14.33 -2.84 -30.01
C MET A 1 13.92 -4.10 -30.78
N ASP A 2 14.82 -5.06 -31.05
CA ASP A 2 14.50 -6.30 -31.81
C ASP A 2 14.11 -7.52 -30.94
N ARG A 3 13.82 -7.34 -29.65
CA ARG A 3 13.60 -8.45 -28.68
C ARG A 3 12.12 -8.84 -28.48
N ILE A 4 11.21 -8.28 -29.29
CA ILE A 4 9.77 -8.56 -29.24
C ILE A 4 9.48 -9.71 -30.21
N THR A 5 9.13 -10.89 -29.69
CA THR A 5 8.97 -12.11 -30.50
C THR A 5 7.61 -12.20 -31.20
N GLU A 6 6.61 -11.43 -30.77
CA GLU A 6 5.29 -11.34 -31.41
C GLU A 6 4.84 -9.87 -31.47
N HIS A 7 4.42 -9.41 -32.66
CA HIS A 7 3.70 -8.15 -32.81
C HIS A 7 2.51 -8.12 -31.83
N PRO A 8 2.15 -6.96 -31.25
CA PRO A 8 1.08 -6.87 -30.27
C PRO A 8 -0.19 -7.49 -30.85
N THR A 9 -0.54 -8.70 -30.40
CA THR A 9 -1.95 -9.04 -30.24
C THR A 9 -2.48 -8.02 -29.23
N ASP A 10 -3.65 -7.42 -29.46
CA ASP A 10 -4.15 -6.17 -28.85
C ASP A 10 -4.15 -6.04 -27.29
N PHE A 11 -3.52 -6.96 -26.52
CA PHE A 11 -3.61 -7.01 -25.07
C PHE A 11 -2.28 -7.19 -24.28
N TYR A 12 -1.20 -7.77 -24.82
CA TYR A 12 0.07 -7.95 -24.08
C TYR A 12 1.28 -8.27 -25.00
N ARG A 13 2.50 -8.22 -24.46
CA ARG A 13 3.77 -8.62 -25.13
C ARG A 13 4.37 -9.84 -24.46
N ARG A 14 5.17 -10.63 -25.18
CA ARG A 14 5.97 -11.73 -24.61
C ARG A 14 7.45 -11.39 -24.59
N PHE A 15 8.13 -11.81 -23.54
CA PHE A 15 9.57 -11.62 -23.36
C PHE A 15 10.25 -12.98 -23.37
N LYS A 16 11.16 -13.20 -24.33
CA LYS A 16 12.00 -14.40 -24.30
C LYS A 16 13.07 -14.22 -23.23
N ILE A 17 12.96 -14.95 -22.13
CA ILE A 17 13.92 -14.91 -21.03
C ILE A 17 14.71 -16.22 -20.87
N SER A 18 14.27 -17.35 -21.43
CA SER A 18 14.83 -18.69 -21.17
C SER A 18 16.35 -18.85 -21.30
N ASP A 19 16.97 -18.14 -22.25
CA ASP A 19 18.38 -18.32 -22.62
C ASP A 19 19.24 -17.09 -22.28
N LEU A 20 18.68 -16.13 -21.53
CA LEU A 20 19.36 -14.88 -21.21
C LEU A 20 20.33 -15.05 -20.05
N SER A 21 21.46 -14.36 -20.14
CA SER A 21 22.38 -14.22 -19.01
C SER A 21 21.77 -13.35 -17.90
N PRO A 22 22.26 -13.44 -16.65
CA PRO A 22 21.79 -12.59 -15.54
C PRO A 22 21.81 -11.08 -15.87
N GLY A 23 22.86 -10.60 -16.54
CA GLY A 23 22.93 -9.21 -16.98
C GLY A 23 21.86 -8.83 -18.01
N GLU A 24 21.57 -9.71 -18.97
CA GLU A 24 20.51 -9.47 -19.97
C GLU A 24 19.10 -9.54 -19.36
N LEU A 25 18.91 -10.36 -18.32
CA LEU A 25 17.69 -10.38 -17.52
C LEU A 25 17.50 -9.06 -16.77
N LYS A 26 18.58 -8.52 -16.18
CA LYS A 26 18.55 -7.21 -15.52
C LYS A 26 18.22 -6.08 -16.49
N GLU A 27 18.72 -6.12 -17.72
CA GLU A 27 18.34 -5.16 -18.77
C GLU A 27 16.82 -5.15 -19.05
N ILE A 28 16.15 -6.30 -18.97
CA ILE A 28 14.68 -6.38 -19.12
C ILE A 28 13.99 -5.69 -17.95
N SER A 29 14.43 -5.98 -16.71
CA SER A 29 13.90 -5.33 -15.51
C SER A 29 14.03 -3.80 -15.59
N ASP A 30 15.17 -3.29 -16.04
CA ASP A 30 15.42 -1.85 -16.18
C ASP A 30 14.61 -1.23 -17.31
N PHE A 31 14.56 -1.89 -18.48
CA PHE A 31 13.75 -1.45 -19.60
C PHE A 31 12.26 -1.33 -19.24
N MET A 32 11.76 -2.29 -18.48
CA MET A 32 10.38 -2.31 -18.01
C MET A 32 10.17 -1.50 -16.73
N LYS A 33 11.21 -0.93 -16.11
CA LYS A 33 11.15 -0.26 -14.80
C LYS A 33 10.48 -1.16 -13.72
N LEU A 34 10.85 -2.44 -13.64
CA LEU A 34 10.26 -3.40 -12.68
C LEU A 34 10.85 -3.28 -11.26
N SER A 35 12.03 -2.67 -11.14
CA SER A 35 12.85 -2.65 -9.92
C SER A 35 13.12 -4.04 -9.32
N LEU A 36 13.15 -5.07 -10.16
CA LEU A 36 13.58 -6.41 -9.78
C LEU A 36 15.11 -6.49 -9.88
N SER A 37 15.73 -7.10 -8.88
CA SER A 37 17.17 -7.36 -8.88
C SER A 37 17.54 -8.41 -9.93
N GLU A 38 18.84 -8.55 -10.20
CA GLU A 38 19.34 -9.61 -11.06
C GLU A 38 18.95 -10.99 -10.52
N GLU A 39 19.04 -11.19 -9.20
CA GLU A 39 18.67 -12.43 -8.52
C GLU A 39 17.17 -12.73 -8.67
N ASP A 40 16.31 -11.71 -8.48
CA ASP A 40 14.86 -11.88 -8.68
C ASP A 40 14.54 -12.32 -10.12
N MET A 41 15.21 -11.72 -11.12
CA MET A 41 14.96 -12.05 -12.53
C MET A 41 15.48 -13.44 -12.90
N VAL A 42 16.59 -13.90 -12.31
CA VAL A 42 17.07 -15.27 -12.48
C VAL A 42 16.06 -16.28 -11.91
N GLU A 43 15.48 -15.99 -10.75
CA GLU A 43 14.45 -16.86 -10.17
C GLU A 43 13.19 -16.90 -11.05
N ILE A 44 12.77 -15.76 -11.59
CA ILE A 44 11.67 -15.71 -12.57
C ILE A 44 12.01 -16.56 -13.81
N GLN A 45 13.22 -16.46 -14.34
CA GLN A 45 13.67 -17.30 -15.47
C GLN A 45 13.54 -18.79 -15.14
N ASN A 46 13.97 -19.23 -13.95
CA ASN A 46 13.85 -20.62 -13.52
C ASN A 46 12.38 -21.08 -13.46
N ILE A 47 11.48 -20.28 -12.87
CA ILE A 47 10.05 -20.59 -12.78
C ILE A 47 9.43 -20.79 -14.17
N TYR A 48 9.73 -19.88 -15.10
CA TYR A 48 9.20 -19.95 -16.47
C TYR A 48 9.82 -21.09 -17.29
N ALA A 49 11.09 -21.43 -17.04
CA ALA A 49 11.73 -22.60 -17.61
C ALA A 49 11.05 -23.90 -17.14
N ASP A 50 10.73 -24.01 -15.85
CA ASP A 50 10.00 -25.14 -15.28
C ASP A 50 8.58 -25.29 -15.86
N TRP A 51 7.92 -24.17 -16.15
CA TRP A 51 6.63 -24.14 -16.84
C TRP A 51 6.71 -24.39 -18.35
N GLY A 52 7.91 -24.40 -18.92
CA GLY A 52 8.14 -24.61 -20.36
C GLY A 52 7.53 -23.51 -21.24
N ARG A 53 7.44 -22.27 -20.74
CA ARG A 53 6.86 -21.13 -21.48
C ARG A 53 7.57 -19.82 -21.14
N GLU A 54 7.39 -18.82 -22.00
CA GLU A 54 7.88 -17.47 -21.76
C GLU A 54 6.83 -16.61 -21.03
N PRO A 55 7.27 -15.65 -20.20
CA PRO A 55 6.38 -14.68 -19.57
C PRO A 55 5.83 -13.65 -20.54
N THR A 56 4.66 -13.13 -20.20
CA THR A 56 4.14 -11.88 -20.74
C THR A 56 4.62 -10.67 -19.95
N ASP A 57 4.55 -9.49 -20.56
CA ASP A 57 4.82 -8.21 -19.89
C ASP A 57 3.89 -7.98 -18.69
N VAL A 58 2.61 -8.35 -18.82
CA VAL A 58 1.63 -8.29 -17.72
C VAL A 58 2.04 -9.18 -16.55
N GLU A 59 2.47 -10.42 -16.81
CA GLU A 59 2.89 -11.34 -15.74
C GLU A 59 4.17 -10.84 -15.04
N LEU A 60 5.13 -10.30 -15.79
CA LEU A 60 6.33 -9.71 -15.19
C LEU A 60 6.00 -8.50 -14.31
N GLU A 61 5.07 -7.64 -14.74
CA GLU A 61 4.60 -6.52 -13.94
C GLU A 61 3.88 -7.00 -12.68
N VAL A 62 3.03 -8.04 -12.76
CA VAL A 62 2.38 -8.65 -11.57
C VAL A 62 3.42 -9.17 -10.57
N ILE A 63 4.43 -9.91 -11.05
CA ILE A 63 5.50 -10.42 -10.19
C ILE A 63 6.27 -9.26 -9.56
N ALA A 64 6.63 -8.25 -10.36
CA ALA A 64 7.38 -7.08 -9.88
C ALA A 64 6.65 -6.33 -8.76
N GLN A 65 5.34 -6.08 -8.91
CA GLN A 65 4.56 -5.45 -7.85
C GLN A 65 4.52 -6.35 -6.60
N THR A 66 4.26 -7.65 -6.77
CA THR A 66 4.10 -8.61 -5.66
C THR A 66 5.39 -8.82 -4.87
N TRP A 67 6.54 -8.81 -5.57
CA TRP A 67 7.85 -9.06 -4.99
C TRP A 67 8.55 -7.79 -4.49
N SER A 68 7.99 -6.61 -4.74
CA SER A 68 8.53 -5.33 -4.29
C SER A 68 8.69 -5.27 -2.76
N GLU A 69 9.57 -4.39 -2.27
CA GLU A 69 9.74 -4.17 -0.82
C GLU A 69 8.43 -3.68 -0.19
N HIS A 70 7.71 -2.79 -0.86
CA HIS A 70 6.43 -2.25 -0.40
C HIS A 70 5.37 -3.34 -0.16
N CYS A 71 5.31 -4.37 -1.02
CA CYS A 71 4.32 -5.44 -0.87
C CYS A 71 4.83 -6.59 0.01
N LYS A 72 6.08 -7.04 -0.20
CA LYS A 72 6.61 -8.23 0.48
C LYS A 72 7.22 -7.96 1.85
N HIS A 73 7.55 -6.70 2.15
CA HIS A 73 8.17 -6.27 3.40
C HIS A 73 9.44 -7.08 3.73
N ARG A 74 10.37 -7.21 2.78
CA ARG A 74 11.53 -8.11 2.89
C ARG A 74 12.40 -7.71 4.08
N ILE A 75 12.57 -6.43 4.36
CA ILE A 75 13.34 -5.93 5.52
C ILE A 75 12.70 -6.38 6.84
N PHE A 76 11.37 -6.30 6.96
CA PHE A 76 10.67 -6.75 8.16
C PHE A 76 10.71 -8.27 8.35
N GLY A 77 10.88 -9.03 7.26
CA GLY A 77 11.09 -10.47 7.27
C GLY A 77 12.55 -10.92 7.43
N ALA A 78 13.51 -10.01 7.26
CA ALA A 78 14.93 -10.34 7.19
C ALA A 78 15.54 -10.78 8.53
N THR A 79 16.65 -11.51 8.45
CA THR A 79 17.56 -11.69 9.57
C THR A 79 18.56 -10.54 9.60
N ILE A 80 18.62 -9.83 10.72
CA ILE A 80 19.45 -8.63 10.89
C ILE A 80 20.48 -8.91 11.97
N GLU A 81 21.76 -8.78 11.63
CA GLU A 81 22.88 -8.80 12.58
C GLU A 81 23.36 -7.37 12.80
N HIS A 82 23.45 -6.94 14.06
CA HIS A 82 23.95 -5.60 14.38
C HIS A 82 24.57 -5.52 15.78
N ASP A 83 25.34 -4.46 16.03
CA ASP A 83 25.86 -4.16 17.37
C ASP A 83 24.83 -3.36 18.17
N GLY A 84 24.19 -4.03 19.13
CA GLY A 84 23.25 -3.41 20.06
C GLY A 84 23.95 -2.74 21.26
N PRO A 85 23.20 -2.02 22.11
CA PRO A 85 23.72 -1.41 23.33
C PRO A 85 24.38 -2.41 24.31
N ASN A 86 24.03 -3.69 24.20
CA ASN A 86 24.52 -4.78 25.06
C ASN A 86 25.51 -5.71 24.34
N GLY A 87 25.99 -5.35 23.14
CA GLY A 87 26.85 -6.16 22.29
C GLY A 87 26.16 -6.66 21.02
N PRO A 88 26.82 -7.54 20.24
CA PRO A 88 26.28 -8.06 18.99
C PRO A 88 24.98 -8.82 19.22
N GLU A 89 23.97 -8.55 18.39
CA GLU A 89 22.68 -9.21 18.42
C GLU A 89 22.20 -9.59 17.01
N THR A 90 21.39 -10.66 16.95
CA THR A 90 20.77 -11.13 15.72
C THR A 90 19.26 -11.15 15.93
N VAL A 91 18.53 -10.40 15.11
CA VAL A 91 17.07 -10.38 15.09
C VAL A 91 16.57 -11.15 13.88
N SER A 92 15.85 -12.24 14.10
CA SER A 92 15.19 -13.00 13.03
C SER A 92 13.78 -12.45 12.82
N SER A 93 13.61 -11.58 11.82
CA SER A 93 12.42 -10.80 11.50
C SER A 93 12.03 -9.77 12.56
N LEU A 94 12.05 -8.49 12.16
CA LEU A 94 11.52 -7.38 12.96
C LEU A 94 10.02 -7.56 13.22
N PHE A 95 9.26 -8.00 12.22
CA PHE A 95 7.82 -8.24 12.35
C PHE A 95 7.53 -9.31 13.41
N LYS A 96 8.17 -10.48 13.32
CA LYS A 96 7.93 -11.57 14.28
C LYS A 96 8.33 -11.15 15.70
N THR A 97 9.47 -10.47 15.83
CA THR A 97 10.07 -10.15 17.13
C THR A 97 9.37 -8.98 17.84
N TYR A 98 9.12 -7.89 17.12
CA TYR A 98 8.68 -6.63 17.75
C TYR A 98 7.21 -6.31 17.55
N ILE A 99 6.51 -7.04 16.66
CA ILE A 99 5.10 -6.81 16.39
C ILE A 99 4.29 -8.06 16.77
N TYR A 100 4.56 -9.20 16.14
CA TYR A 100 3.81 -10.43 16.35
C TYR A 100 3.91 -10.96 17.79
N ASP A 101 5.14 -11.08 18.32
CA ASP A 101 5.36 -11.53 19.71
C ASP A 101 4.76 -10.57 20.75
N VAL A 102 4.84 -9.26 20.52
CA VAL A 102 4.20 -8.26 21.40
C VAL A 102 2.68 -8.47 21.42
N THR A 103 2.06 -8.65 20.24
CA THR A 103 0.63 -8.92 20.13
C THR A 103 0.24 -10.23 20.81
N ASN A 104 1.02 -11.30 20.65
CA ASN A 104 0.79 -12.57 21.36
C ASN A 104 0.80 -12.39 22.88
N ARG A 105 1.78 -11.67 23.42
CA ARG A 105 1.84 -11.37 24.86
C ARG A 105 0.65 -10.53 25.33
N ILE A 106 0.08 -9.68 24.48
CA ILE A 106 -1.16 -8.95 24.79
C ILE A 106 -2.34 -9.91 24.83
N MET A 107 -2.48 -10.79 23.83
CA MET A 107 -3.55 -11.79 23.75
C MET A 107 -3.52 -12.76 24.94
N GLU A 108 -2.33 -13.20 25.36
CA GLU A 108 -2.14 -14.04 26.55
C GLU A 108 -2.60 -13.33 27.84
N LYS A 109 -2.30 -12.02 27.96
CA LYS A 109 -2.66 -11.23 29.15
C LYS A 109 -4.12 -10.77 29.16
N LYS A 110 -4.72 -10.63 27.99
CA LYS A 110 -6.09 -10.17 27.78
C LYS A 110 -6.80 -11.09 26.78
N PRO A 111 -7.23 -12.28 27.23
CA PRO A 111 -8.06 -13.16 26.40
C PRO A 111 -9.27 -12.40 25.87
N ASP A 112 -9.68 -12.70 24.63
CA ASP A 112 -10.84 -12.12 23.94
C ASP A 112 -10.76 -10.60 23.67
N PHE A 113 -9.61 -9.95 23.92
CA PHE A 113 -9.43 -8.53 23.62
C PHE A 113 -9.10 -8.28 22.15
N VAL A 114 -8.17 -9.06 21.58
CA VAL A 114 -7.86 -9.04 20.14
C VAL A 114 -8.66 -10.16 19.50
N LEU A 115 -9.55 -9.81 18.58
CA LEU A 115 -10.44 -10.77 17.92
C LEU A 115 -9.81 -11.34 16.65
N SER A 116 -9.07 -10.50 15.92
CA SER A 116 -8.35 -10.88 14.71
C SER A 116 -7.21 -9.89 14.46
N CYS A 117 -6.05 -10.37 13.98
CA CYS A 117 -4.92 -9.54 13.57
C CYS A 117 -4.01 -10.29 12.58
N PHE A 118 -3.30 -9.54 11.73
CA PHE A 118 -2.27 -10.02 10.79
C PHE A 118 -2.73 -10.87 9.60
N HIS A 119 -4.03 -10.97 9.34
CA HIS A 119 -4.58 -11.74 8.20
C HIS A 119 -5.68 -10.98 7.43
N ASP A 120 -5.84 -9.69 7.69
CA ASP A 120 -6.81 -8.81 7.05
C ASP A 120 -6.22 -7.39 6.96
N ASN A 121 -6.90 -6.49 6.26
CA ASN A 121 -6.49 -5.12 6.02
C ASN A 121 -6.31 -4.32 7.32
N ALA A 122 -6.97 -4.73 8.42
CA ALA A 122 -6.85 -4.13 9.74
C ALA A 122 -6.90 -5.19 10.86
N GLY A 123 -6.45 -4.81 12.07
CA GLY A 123 -6.64 -5.63 13.28
C GLY A 123 -7.91 -5.23 14.04
N PHE A 124 -8.58 -6.20 14.66
CA PHE A 124 -9.84 -6.05 15.38
C PHE A 124 -9.66 -6.24 16.88
N ILE A 125 -10.20 -5.31 17.65
CA ILE A 125 -10.29 -5.40 19.10
C ILE A 125 -11.75 -5.38 19.55
N LYS A 126 -12.06 -6.14 20.59
CA LYS A 126 -13.41 -6.22 21.16
C LYS A 126 -13.78 -4.87 21.81
N LEU A 127 -14.92 -4.30 21.39
CA LEU A 127 -15.50 -3.11 22.02
C LEU A 127 -16.49 -3.52 23.10
N ASP A 128 -17.41 -4.42 22.75
CA ASP A 128 -18.39 -5.04 23.64
C ASP A 128 -18.75 -6.45 23.12
N ASP A 129 -19.85 -7.04 23.59
CA ASP A 129 -20.24 -8.40 23.22
C ASP A 129 -20.81 -8.54 21.79
N GLU A 130 -21.13 -7.42 21.12
CA GLU A 130 -21.72 -7.41 19.78
C GLU A 130 -20.79 -6.77 18.74
N LEU A 131 -19.97 -5.80 19.15
CA LEU A 131 -19.18 -4.95 18.28
C LEU A 131 -17.67 -5.08 18.52
N ALA A 132 -16.93 -4.91 17.43
CA ALA A 132 -15.49 -4.75 17.40
C ALA A 132 -15.11 -3.40 16.79
N VAL A 133 -13.95 -2.89 17.19
CA VAL A 133 -13.29 -1.75 16.56
C VAL A 133 -12.06 -2.24 15.83
N CYS A 134 -11.85 -1.76 14.61
CA CYS A 134 -10.60 -1.96 13.89
C CYS A 134 -9.88 -0.63 13.67
N LEU A 135 -8.56 -0.68 13.57
CA LEU A 135 -7.71 0.48 13.30
C LEU A 135 -6.67 0.10 12.26
N LYS A 136 -6.48 1.00 11.29
CA LYS A 136 -5.40 0.94 10.31
C LYS A 136 -4.73 2.30 10.25
N ALA A 137 -3.43 2.28 10.05
CA ALA A 137 -2.63 3.46 9.73
C ALA A 137 -1.67 3.11 8.59
N GLU A 138 -1.54 4.04 7.66
CA GLU A 138 -0.66 3.95 6.50
C GLU A 138 0.17 5.22 6.38
N THR A 139 1.16 5.20 5.49
CA THR A 139 1.97 6.37 5.15
C THR A 139 1.87 6.68 3.67
N HIS A 140 1.89 7.96 3.32
CA HIS A 140 1.95 8.40 1.92
C HIS A 140 3.04 9.46 1.70
N ASN A 141 4.24 9.13 2.17
CA ASN A 141 5.38 10.05 2.31
C ASN A 141 5.87 10.58 0.97
N HIS A 142 6.34 9.68 0.11
CA HIS A 142 6.99 10.03 -1.16
C HIS A 142 6.03 10.77 -2.11
N PRO A 143 4.78 10.30 -2.33
CA PRO A 143 3.82 11.08 -3.14
C PRO A 143 3.52 12.46 -2.56
N SER A 144 3.47 12.59 -1.22
CA SER A 144 3.23 13.87 -0.56
C SER A 144 4.44 14.82 -0.59
N ALA A 145 5.65 14.31 -0.86
CA ALA A 145 6.82 15.15 -1.10
C ALA A 145 6.74 15.84 -2.48
N LEU A 146 6.15 15.13 -3.46
CA LEU A 146 6.06 15.54 -4.87
C LEU A 146 4.81 16.37 -5.17
N GLU A 147 3.65 15.87 -4.77
CA GLU A 147 2.37 16.57 -4.86
C GLU A 147 1.67 16.46 -3.50
N PRO A 148 1.85 17.46 -2.62
CA PRO A 148 1.42 17.35 -1.22
C PRO A 148 -0.09 17.22 -1.03
N TYR A 149 -0.88 17.77 -1.95
CA TYR A 149 -2.33 17.74 -1.84
C TYR A 149 -2.88 16.36 -2.22
N ALA A 150 -2.61 15.93 -3.44
CA ALA A 150 -3.02 14.67 -4.06
C ALA A 150 -2.38 13.48 -3.35
N GLY A 151 -1.10 13.58 -2.95
CA GLY A 151 -0.41 12.58 -2.14
C GLY A 151 -1.14 12.35 -0.81
N ALA A 152 -1.36 13.38 -0.01
CA ALA A 152 -2.04 13.19 1.27
C ALA A 152 -3.51 12.78 1.13
N ASN A 153 -4.18 13.29 0.09
CA ASN A 153 -5.56 12.99 -0.26
C ASN A 153 -5.78 11.50 -0.58
N THR A 154 -4.89 10.91 -1.37
CA THR A 154 -4.93 9.47 -1.69
C THR A 154 -4.49 8.60 -0.51
N GLY A 155 -3.57 9.08 0.34
CA GLY A 155 -3.19 8.39 1.57
C GLY A 155 -4.36 8.22 2.55
N ILE A 156 -5.14 9.29 2.80
CA ILE A 156 -6.33 9.16 3.67
C ILE A 156 -7.44 8.31 3.01
N GLY A 157 -7.61 8.40 1.68
CA GLY A 157 -8.56 7.56 0.96
C GLY A 157 -8.20 6.07 1.02
N GLY A 158 -6.91 5.74 0.87
CA GLY A 158 -6.40 4.36 0.99
C GLY A 158 -6.80 3.74 2.32
N VAL A 159 -6.45 4.39 3.43
CA VAL A 159 -6.75 3.87 4.76
C VAL A 159 -8.25 3.82 5.10
N ILE A 160 -9.07 4.69 4.50
CA ILE A 160 -10.53 4.57 4.63
C ILE A 160 -11.02 3.31 3.89
N ARG A 161 -10.48 3.02 2.71
CA ARG A 161 -10.77 1.80 1.96
C ARG A 161 -10.27 0.55 2.68
N ASP A 162 -9.12 0.58 3.33
CA ASP A 162 -8.67 -0.54 4.17
C ASP A 162 -9.68 -0.89 5.25
N ILE A 163 -10.23 0.13 5.93
CA ILE A 163 -11.26 -0.09 6.94
C ILE A 163 -12.55 -0.63 6.30
N LEU A 164 -12.93 -0.15 5.12
CA LEU A 164 -14.06 -0.72 4.37
C LEU A 164 -13.78 -2.13 3.84
N GLY A 165 -12.51 -2.49 3.66
CA GLY A 165 -12.06 -3.83 3.27
C GLY A 165 -11.92 -4.77 4.45
N ALA A 166 -11.79 -4.26 5.67
CA ALA A 166 -11.67 -5.07 6.88
C ALA A 166 -12.97 -5.83 7.19
N GLY A 167 -12.85 -7.15 7.39
CA GLY A 167 -13.96 -8.07 7.55
C GLY A 167 -14.86 -8.09 6.32
N LYS A 168 -16.16 -8.31 6.51
CA LYS A 168 -17.17 -8.16 5.44
C LYS A 168 -17.54 -6.69 5.18
N GLY A 169 -16.72 -5.77 5.71
CA GLY A 169 -16.72 -4.34 5.47
C GLY A 169 -17.03 -3.54 6.73
N ALA A 170 -16.02 -3.10 7.47
CA ALA A 170 -16.22 -2.28 8.66
C ALA A 170 -16.65 -0.85 8.29
N LYS A 171 -17.40 -0.18 9.18
CA LYS A 171 -17.83 1.22 8.97
C LYS A 171 -16.77 2.19 9.49
N PRO A 172 -16.09 2.96 8.62
CA PRO A 172 -15.20 4.04 9.05
C PRO A 172 -15.98 5.09 9.84
N PHE A 173 -15.46 5.52 10.99
CA PHE A 173 -16.14 6.53 11.82
C PHE A 173 -15.24 7.65 12.33
N ALA A 174 -13.92 7.46 12.34
CA ALA A 174 -12.98 8.46 12.80
C ALA A 174 -11.63 8.31 12.10
N SER A 175 -11.05 9.42 11.67
CA SER A 175 -9.70 9.46 11.12
C SER A 175 -8.72 10.04 12.14
N LEU A 176 -7.45 9.72 11.96
CA LEU A 176 -6.33 10.26 12.73
C LEU A 176 -5.12 10.49 11.83
N ASP A 177 -4.31 11.47 12.15
CA ASP A 177 -3.20 11.90 11.30
C ASP A 177 -1.97 12.31 12.10
N VAL A 178 -0.81 11.80 11.71
CA VAL A 178 0.48 12.22 12.26
C VAL A 178 1.33 12.76 11.13
N PHE A 179 1.72 14.02 11.23
CA PHE A 179 2.53 14.67 10.21
C PHE A 179 3.89 15.10 10.75
N CYS A 180 4.93 14.77 10.00
CA CYS A 180 6.29 15.23 10.28
C CYS A 180 6.76 16.08 9.09
N PHE A 181 7.10 17.35 9.34
CA PHE A 181 7.50 18.32 8.32
C PHE A 181 8.82 19.00 8.66
N GLY A 182 9.50 19.54 7.65
CA GLY A 182 10.51 20.57 7.87
C GLY A 182 9.90 21.80 8.57
N PRO A 183 10.68 22.61 9.31
CA PRO A 183 10.16 23.82 9.93
C PRO A 183 9.52 24.78 8.92
N PRO A 184 8.34 25.36 9.20
CA PRO A 184 7.62 26.21 8.25
C PRO A 184 8.32 27.56 8.00
N ASP A 185 9.26 27.93 8.86
CA ASP A 185 10.11 29.13 8.79
C ASP A 185 11.52 28.84 8.25
N THR A 186 11.75 27.66 7.68
CA THR A 186 13.01 27.32 7.01
C THR A 186 13.38 28.38 5.97
N SER A 187 14.58 28.95 6.06
CA SER A 187 15.09 29.88 5.05
C SER A 187 15.24 29.14 3.70
N PRO A 188 14.81 29.72 2.57
CA PRO A 188 15.00 29.12 1.24
C PRO A 188 16.46 28.71 0.95
N GLU A 189 17.42 29.45 1.51
CA GLU A 189 18.86 29.20 1.35
C GLU A 189 19.32 27.87 1.98
N LYS A 190 18.54 27.28 2.90
CA LYS A 190 18.84 25.99 3.53
C LYS A 190 18.38 24.79 2.68
N ILE A 191 17.53 25.03 1.68
CA ILE A 191 16.99 23.99 0.81
C ILE A 191 17.96 23.85 -0.37
N GLN A 192 18.65 22.72 -0.46
CA GLN A 192 19.77 22.53 -1.38
C GLN A 192 19.36 22.05 -2.79
N SER A 193 18.14 21.57 -2.95
CA SER A 193 17.61 21.07 -4.22
C SER A 193 16.51 21.99 -4.74
N GLU A 194 16.55 22.33 -6.02
CA GLU A 194 15.60 23.25 -6.69
C GLU A 194 14.19 22.64 -6.77
N ASP A 195 14.12 21.32 -6.72
CA ASP A 195 12.94 20.49 -6.92
C ASP A 195 12.17 20.18 -5.63
N VAL A 196 12.62 20.74 -4.51
CA VAL A 196 12.04 20.51 -3.19
C VAL A 196 11.02 21.59 -2.88
N ILE A 197 9.78 21.17 -2.65
CA ILE A 197 8.72 22.08 -2.20
C ILE A 197 9.05 22.54 -0.78
N HIS A 198 9.03 23.86 -0.57
CA HIS A 198 9.27 24.46 0.73
C HIS A 198 8.40 23.83 1.83
N PRO A 199 8.90 23.57 3.06
CA PRO A 199 8.13 22.85 4.09
C PRO A 199 6.76 23.45 4.43
N LEU A 200 6.64 24.78 4.44
CA LEU A 200 5.35 25.47 4.55
C LEU A 200 4.35 25.10 3.42
N GLY A 201 4.85 24.89 2.20
CA GLY A 201 4.06 24.43 1.05
C GLY A 201 3.60 22.99 1.23
N ILE A 202 4.52 22.09 1.60
CA ILE A 202 4.21 20.70 1.95
C ILE A 202 3.11 20.64 3.01
N MET A 203 3.31 21.30 4.15
CA MET A 203 2.34 21.31 5.26
C MET A 203 0.95 21.78 4.81
N ARG A 204 0.88 22.88 4.05
CA ARG A 204 -0.41 23.43 3.58
C ARG A 204 -1.11 22.47 2.61
N GLY A 205 -0.36 21.84 1.70
CA GLY A 205 -0.92 20.91 0.75
C GLY A 205 -1.40 19.63 1.43
N VAL A 206 -0.59 19.03 2.29
CA VAL A 206 -0.94 17.81 3.05
C VAL A 206 -2.19 18.02 3.90
N VAL A 207 -2.20 19.05 4.75
CA VAL A 207 -3.36 19.34 5.62
C VAL A 207 -4.61 19.60 4.79
N ARG A 208 -4.48 20.31 3.65
CA ARG A 208 -5.61 20.55 2.75
C ARG A 208 -6.10 19.25 2.11
N GLY A 209 -5.19 18.38 1.66
CA GLY A 209 -5.49 17.10 1.02
C GLY A 209 -6.28 16.16 1.92
N VAL A 210 -5.78 15.91 3.13
CA VAL A 210 -6.44 15.07 4.14
C VAL A 210 -7.82 15.63 4.50
N ARG A 211 -7.89 16.93 4.82
CA ARG A 211 -9.14 17.60 5.16
C ARG A 211 -10.17 17.52 4.04
N ASP A 212 -9.76 17.72 2.79
CA ASP A 212 -10.67 17.76 1.64
C ASP A 212 -11.34 16.40 1.41
N TYR A 213 -10.57 15.31 1.55
CA TYR A 213 -11.07 13.94 1.40
C TYR A 213 -11.97 13.53 2.57
N GLY A 214 -11.49 13.64 3.80
CA GLY A 214 -12.22 13.23 5.01
C GLY A 214 -13.55 13.96 5.15
N ASN A 215 -13.58 15.28 4.88
CA ASN A 215 -14.81 16.07 4.93
C ASN A 215 -15.86 15.60 3.91
N ARG A 216 -15.45 15.18 2.70
CA ARG A 216 -16.36 14.69 1.66
C ARG A 216 -16.84 13.27 1.94
N MET A 217 -16.00 12.44 2.55
CA MET A 217 -16.41 11.14 3.09
C MET A 217 -17.35 11.26 4.29
N GLY A 218 -17.33 12.41 4.97
CA GLY A 218 -18.10 12.65 6.19
C GLY A 218 -17.49 11.98 7.42
N ILE A 219 -16.17 11.79 7.42
CA ILE A 219 -15.43 11.15 8.51
C ILE A 219 -14.58 12.22 9.22
N PRO A 220 -14.79 12.46 10.52
CA PRO A 220 -14.04 13.47 11.24
C PRO A 220 -12.62 12.98 11.57
N THR A 221 -11.63 13.86 11.43
CA THR A 221 -10.31 13.67 12.01
C THR A 221 -10.35 14.05 13.50
N VAL A 222 -10.20 13.08 14.39
CA VAL A 222 -10.47 13.25 15.84
C VAL A 222 -9.22 13.29 16.71
N SER A 223 -8.07 12.86 16.18
CA SER A 223 -6.80 12.78 16.90
C SER A 223 -5.65 12.92 15.92
N GLY A 224 -4.52 13.45 16.38
CA GLY A 224 -3.35 13.57 15.53
C GLY A 224 -2.17 14.23 16.23
N ALA A 225 -1.08 14.39 15.49
CA ALA A 225 0.11 15.11 15.95
C ALA A 225 0.83 15.77 14.77
N VAL A 226 1.53 16.87 15.05
CA VAL A 226 2.41 17.53 14.08
C VAL A 226 3.79 17.70 14.73
N GLN A 227 4.82 17.20 14.06
CA GLN A 227 6.22 17.33 14.46
C GLN A 227 6.98 18.13 13.41
N PHE A 228 7.84 19.04 13.85
CA PHE A 228 8.75 19.78 12.99
C PHE A 228 10.19 19.39 13.29
N ASP A 229 10.96 19.05 12.25
CA ASP A 229 12.40 18.76 12.33
C ASP A 229 13.07 18.97 10.97
N ASP A 230 14.31 19.48 10.94
CA ASP A 230 15.06 19.71 9.70
C ASP A 230 15.26 18.41 8.90
N ALA A 231 15.24 17.23 9.54
CA ALA A 231 15.33 15.93 8.88
C ALA A 231 14.17 15.67 7.91
N TYR A 232 13.03 16.35 8.05
CA TYR A 232 11.84 16.17 7.21
C TYR A 232 11.70 17.24 6.11
N ILE A 233 12.74 18.02 5.83
CA ILE A 233 12.72 19.03 4.75
C ILE A 233 12.54 18.38 3.37
N TYR A 234 13.21 17.26 3.13
CA TYR A 234 13.26 16.61 1.81
C TYR A 234 12.23 15.49 1.64
N ASN A 235 11.83 14.86 2.74
CA ASN A 235 10.83 13.80 2.74
C ASN A 235 9.95 13.94 3.99
N PRO A 236 8.71 14.44 3.86
CA PRO A 236 7.79 14.51 4.98
C PRO A 236 7.32 13.10 5.38
N LEU A 237 6.91 12.93 6.63
CA LEU A 237 6.16 11.74 7.02
C LEU A 237 4.69 12.10 7.11
N VAL A 238 3.85 11.43 6.32
CA VAL A 238 2.42 11.68 6.24
C VAL A 238 1.70 10.40 6.61
N TYR A 239 1.41 10.25 7.90
CA TYR A 239 0.63 9.13 8.41
C TYR A 239 -0.85 9.47 8.36
N CYS A 240 -1.62 8.59 7.72
CA CYS A 240 -3.07 8.64 7.69
C CYS A 240 -3.63 7.37 8.35
N GLY A 241 -4.50 7.53 9.34
CA GLY A 241 -5.16 6.44 10.03
C GLY A 241 -6.66 6.60 10.03
N THR A 242 -7.36 5.48 10.09
CA THR A 242 -8.82 5.44 10.22
C THR A 242 -9.23 4.30 11.14
N ALA A 243 -10.21 4.57 11.99
CA ALA A 243 -10.88 3.59 12.83
C ALA A 243 -12.24 3.20 12.25
N GLY A 244 -12.54 1.91 12.32
CA GLY A 244 -13.81 1.33 11.90
C GLY A 244 -14.53 0.61 13.04
N VAL A 245 -15.83 0.41 12.86
CA VAL A 245 -16.66 -0.42 13.74
C VAL A 245 -17.37 -1.50 12.92
N ILE A 246 -17.45 -2.71 13.46
CA ILE A 246 -18.05 -3.86 12.78
C ILE A 246 -18.74 -4.79 13.78
N PRO A 247 -19.86 -5.45 13.41
CA PRO A 247 -20.39 -6.58 14.17
C PRO A 247 -19.39 -7.73 14.24
N ILE A 248 -19.22 -8.35 15.41
CA ILE A 248 -18.27 -9.47 15.60
C ILE A 248 -18.50 -10.62 14.60
N PRO A 249 -19.74 -11.03 14.25
CA PRO A 249 -19.97 -12.10 13.27
C PRO A 249 -19.52 -11.78 11.83
N ASP A 250 -19.25 -10.51 11.52
CA ASP A 250 -18.85 -10.05 10.18
C ASP A 250 -17.32 -9.87 10.05
N ILE A 251 -16.54 -10.23 11.08
CA ILE A 251 -15.08 -10.12 11.05
C ILE A 251 -14.47 -11.16 10.11
N ASP A 252 -14.86 -12.43 10.24
CA ASP A 252 -14.25 -13.51 9.47
C ASP A 252 -14.73 -13.50 8.02
N LYS A 253 -13.80 -13.70 7.09
CA LYS A 253 -14.08 -13.84 5.66
C LYS A 253 -13.77 -15.26 5.23
N GLU A 254 -14.65 -15.84 4.43
CA GLU A 254 -14.44 -17.17 3.86
C GLU A 254 -14.67 -17.11 2.35
N MET A 255 -13.62 -17.44 1.59
CA MET A 255 -13.72 -17.49 0.13
C MET A 255 -14.17 -18.87 -0.34
N SER A 256 -14.99 -18.91 -1.40
CA SER A 256 -15.44 -20.17 -2.01
C SER A 256 -15.64 -20.05 -3.52
N SER A 257 -15.52 -21.17 -4.23
CA SER A 257 -15.75 -21.22 -5.68
C SER A 257 -17.21 -20.93 -6.03
N GLY A 258 -17.43 -20.25 -7.17
CA GLY A 258 -18.77 -19.94 -7.69
C GLY A 258 -19.33 -18.58 -7.29
N LEU A 259 -18.63 -17.86 -6.41
CA LEU A 259 -18.91 -16.46 -6.08
C LEU A 259 -18.71 -15.54 -7.30
N LYS A 260 -19.34 -14.37 -7.25
CA LYS A 260 -19.19 -13.32 -8.27
C LYS A 260 -18.18 -12.29 -7.78
N VAL A 261 -17.17 -12.03 -8.61
CA VAL A 261 -16.22 -10.94 -8.38
C VAL A 261 -16.81 -9.64 -8.91
N ILE A 262 -16.87 -8.61 -8.06
CA ILE A 262 -17.44 -7.31 -8.39
C ILE A 262 -16.39 -6.24 -8.06
N ALA A 263 -16.06 -5.40 -9.04
CA ALA A 263 -15.30 -4.18 -8.80
C ALA A 263 -16.28 -3.04 -8.46
N VAL A 264 -16.08 -2.40 -7.31
CA VAL A 264 -16.92 -1.30 -6.83
C VAL A 264 -16.07 -0.04 -6.72
N GLY A 265 -16.54 1.07 -7.31
CA GLY A 265 -15.88 2.37 -7.22
C GLY A 265 -15.74 3.08 -8.56
N GLY A 266 -14.69 3.90 -8.68
CA GLY A 266 -14.37 4.66 -9.88
C GLY A 266 -14.00 3.77 -11.08
N ARG A 267 -14.05 4.36 -12.29
CA ARG A 267 -13.55 3.67 -13.50
C ARG A 267 -12.04 3.54 -13.46
N THR A 268 -11.52 2.40 -13.89
CA THR A 268 -10.08 2.20 -14.06
C THR A 268 -9.52 3.15 -15.10
N GLY A 269 -8.66 4.06 -14.67
CA GLY A 269 -7.88 4.96 -15.52
C GLY A 269 -6.50 4.38 -15.88
N ARG A 270 -5.64 5.21 -16.46
CA ARG A 270 -4.21 4.92 -16.62
C ARG A 270 -3.37 5.54 -15.49
N ASP A 271 -4.02 5.91 -14.41
CA ASP A 271 -3.45 6.68 -13.31
C ASP A 271 -2.63 5.76 -12.39
N GLY A 272 -1.45 6.18 -11.96
CA GLY A 272 -0.62 5.44 -10.98
C GLY A 272 -0.12 4.06 -11.42
N ILE A 273 -0.01 3.80 -12.73
CA ILE A 273 0.66 2.59 -13.24
C ILE A 273 2.10 2.58 -12.68
N LYS A 274 2.48 1.51 -11.98
CA LYS A 274 3.77 1.30 -11.27
C LYS A 274 3.93 2.00 -9.92
N GLY A 275 2.82 2.38 -9.26
CA GLY A 275 2.84 3.05 -7.96
C GLY A 275 3.62 2.33 -6.84
N ALA A 276 3.56 0.99 -6.73
CA ALA A 276 4.27 0.28 -5.65
C ALA A 276 5.79 0.23 -5.91
N THR A 277 6.18 -0.06 -7.15
CA THR A 277 7.57 0.02 -7.61
C THR A 277 8.16 1.42 -7.41
N PHE A 278 7.37 2.44 -7.73
CA PHE A 278 7.72 3.84 -7.54
C PHE A 278 7.96 4.20 -6.06
N SER A 279 7.03 3.83 -5.17
CA SER A 279 7.18 4.07 -3.72
C SER A 279 8.36 3.35 -3.07
N SER A 280 8.90 2.32 -3.74
CA SER A 280 10.05 1.54 -3.29
C SER A 280 11.40 2.09 -3.79
N ALA A 281 11.40 3.07 -4.70
CA ALA A 281 12.60 3.68 -5.26
C ALA A 281 13.07 4.90 -4.43
N ALA A 282 14.37 5.19 -4.47
CA ALA A 282 14.91 6.40 -3.85
C ALA A 282 14.57 7.65 -4.67
N LEU A 283 14.43 8.81 -4.02
CA LEU A 283 14.34 10.11 -4.70
C LEU A 283 15.67 10.40 -5.40
N ASP A 284 15.71 10.27 -6.72
CA ASP A 284 16.80 10.77 -7.56
C ASP A 284 16.38 12.04 -8.33
N THR A 285 17.35 12.71 -8.94
CA THR A 285 17.15 14.02 -9.59
C THR A 285 16.64 13.91 -11.04
N ASP A 286 16.58 12.71 -11.63
CA ASP A 286 16.42 12.55 -13.07
C ASP A 286 14.95 12.26 -13.49
N SER A 287 14.03 12.03 -12.55
CA SER A 287 12.65 11.54 -12.82
C SER A 287 11.50 12.47 -12.40
N HIS A 288 11.78 13.65 -11.83
CA HIS A 288 10.79 14.45 -11.08
C HIS A 288 9.53 14.88 -11.85
N GLU A 289 9.65 15.20 -13.15
CA GLU A 289 8.49 15.59 -13.99
C GLU A 289 7.60 14.38 -14.36
N GLU A 290 8.18 13.22 -14.66
CA GLU A 290 7.41 11.98 -14.88
C GLU A 290 6.71 11.57 -13.59
N ASP A 291 7.38 11.73 -12.45
CA ASP A 291 6.93 11.28 -11.13
C ASP A 291 5.77 12.11 -10.57
N GLN A 292 5.76 13.42 -10.77
CA GLN A 292 4.61 14.25 -10.39
C GLN A 292 3.33 13.85 -11.15
N SER A 293 3.46 13.43 -12.41
CA SER A 293 2.32 12.96 -13.21
C SER A 293 1.76 11.61 -12.74
N ALA A 294 2.54 10.85 -11.98
CA ALA A 294 2.13 9.56 -11.42
C ALA A 294 1.28 9.70 -10.14
N VAL A 295 1.30 10.87 -9.47
CA VAL A 295 0.52 11.09 -8.24
C VAL A 295 -0.96 11.23 -8.57
N GLN A 296 -1.74 10.24 -8.14
CA GLN A 296 -3.18 10.20 -8.36
C GLN A 296 -3.91 11.26 -7.53
N ILE A 297 -5.00 11.80 -8.07
CA ILE A 297 -5.95 12.63 -7.32
C ILE A 297 -7.14 11.77 -6.92
N GLY A 298 -7.40 11.67 -5.62
CA GLY A 298 -8.49 10.87 -5.10
C GLY A 298 -9.88 11.45 -5.42
N ASN A 299 -10.89 10.57 -5.47
CA ASN A 299 -12.29 10.94 -5.69
C ASN A 299 -13.17 10.50 -4.51
N PRO A 300 -13.23 11.31 -3.43
CA PRO A 300 -13.94 10.93 -2.21
C PRO A 300 -15.45 10.82 -2.40
N ILE A 301 -16.03 11.47 -3.42
CA ILE A 301 -17.47 11.36 -3.69
C ILE A 301 -17.81 9.99 -4.27
N GLU A 302 -16.97 9.45 -5.15
CA GLU A 302 -17.14 8.07 -5.64
C GLU A 302 -16.82 7.04 -4.56
N GLU A 303 -15.78 7.27 -3.75
CA GLU A 303 -15.49 6.39 -2.61
C GLU A 303 -16.62 6.39 -1.59
N LYS A 304 -17.27 7.53 -1.32
CA LYS A 304 -18.45 7.59 -0.45
C LYS A 304 -19.60 6.72 -0.97
N LYS A 305 -19.87 6.75 -2.28
CA LYS A 305 -20.90 5.88 -2.89
C LYS A 305 -20.53 4.41 -2.78
N ALA A 306 -19.25 4.06 -2.98
CA ALA A 306 -18.75 2.70 -2.82
C ALA A 306 -18.89 2.23 -1.36
N ALA A 307 -18.53 3.08 -0.40
CA ALA A 307 -18.69 2.82 1.03
C ALA A 307 -20.15 2.54 1.39
N ASP A 308 -21.08 3.39 0.97
CA ASP A 308 -22.51 3.20 1.24
C ASP A 308 -23.05 1.91 0.60
N PHE A 309 -22.57 1.56 -0.60
CA PHE A 309 -22.91 0.30 -1.25
C PHE A 309 -22.41 -0.92 -0.46
N VAL A 310 -21.14 -0.94 -0.06
CA VAL A 310 -20.53 -2.06 0.69
C VAL A 310 -21.22 -2.27 2.03
N LEU A 311 -21.46 -1.18 2.77
CA LEU A 311 -22.11 -1.23 4.08
C LEU A 311 -23.54 -1.77 3.99
N GLU A 312 -24.33 -1.31 3.01
CA GLU A 312 -25.69 -1.81 2.76
C GLU A 312 -25.67 -3.28 2.28
N ALA A 313 -24.71 -3.67 1.44
CA ALA A 313 -24.57 -5.04 0.98
C ALA A 313 -24.23 -6.01 2.12
N ARG A 314 -23.34 -5.62 3.03
CA ARG A 314 -23.02 -6.36 4.26
C ARG A 314 -24.25 -6.48 5.16
N GLU A 315 -24.99 -5.40 5.40
CA GLU A 315 -26.22 -5.43 6.22
C GLU A 315 -27.27 -6.40 5.66
N ARG A 316 -27.25 -6.67 4.35
CA ARG A 316 -28.10 -7.65 3.67
C ARG A 316 -27.51 -9.06 3.58
N GLY A 317 -26.32 -9.30 4.13
CA GLY A 317 -25.62 -10.58 4.07
C GLY A 317 -25.18 -10.97 2.65
N LEU A 318 -24.81 -10.00 1.81
CA LEU A 318 -24.44 -10.23 0.40
C LEU A 318 -22.93 -10.23 0.14
N VAL A 319 -22.12 -9.93 1.16
CA VAL A 319 -20.65 -9.83 1.06
C VAL A 319 -20.04 -11.04 1.76
N GLU A 320 -19.35 -11.90 1.01
CA GLU A 320 -18.56 -12.98 1.60
C GLU A 320 -17.10 -12.58 1.82
N PHE A 321 -16.58 -11.77 0.90
CA PHE A 321 -15.22 -11.25 0.94
C PHE A 321 -15.20 -9.86 0.31
N VAL A 322 -14.45 -8.95 0.92
CA VAL A 322 -14.14 -7.63 0.38
C VAL A 322 -12.69 -7.31 0.71
N THR A 323 -12.01 -6.63 -0.21
CA THR A 323 -10.69 -6.06 0.02
C THR A 323 -10.60 -4.74 -0.72
N ASP A 324 -9.65 -3.89 -0.34
CA ASP A 324 -9.35 -2.67 -1.06
C ASP A 324 -8.60 -2.98 -2.38
N CYS A 325 -8.47 -1.95 -3.22
CA CYS A 325 -7.70 -2.03 -4.46
C CYS A 325 -6.70 -0.87 -4.45
N GLY A 326 -5.53 -1.13 -3.87
CA GLY A 326 -4.44 -0.18 -3.65
C GLY A 326 -3.25 -0.41 -4.57
N ALA A 327 -2.06 -0.54 -3.98
CA ALA A 327 -0.81 -0.80 -4.70
C ALA A 327 -0.91 -2.11 -5.52
N GLY A 328 -0.46 -2.08 -6.78
CA GLY A 328 -0.65 -3.20 -7.72
C GLY A 328 -2.07 -3.32 -8.31
N GLY A 329 -3.07 -2.64 -7.74
CA GLY A 329 -4.44 -2.65 -8.23
C GLY A 329 -5.02 -4.05 -8.26
N PHE A 330 -5.71 -4.41 -9.36
CA PHE A 330 -6.37 -5.72 -9.46
C PHE A 330 -5.40 -6.91 -9.45
N SER A 331 -4.12 -6.74 -9.78
CA SER A 331 -3.18 -7.87 -9.72
C SER A 331 -2.92 -8.33 -8.28
N SER A 332 -2.76 -7.38 -7.35
CA SER A 332 -2.64 -7.67 -5.92
C SER A 332 -4.00 -8.00 -5.32
N ALA A 333 -5.01 -7.14 -5.49
CA ALA A 333 -6.32 -7.35 -4.87
C ALA A 333 -6.97 -8.69 -5.25
N CYS A 334 -6.92 -9.08 -6.53
CA CYS A 334 -7.41 -10.40 -6.94
C CYS A 334 -6.45 -11.53 -6.56
N GLY A 335 -5.14 -11.31 -6.60
CA GLY A 335 -4.15 -12.31 -6.23
C GLY A 335 -4.29 -12.73 -4.76
N GLU A 336 -4.46 -11.75 -3.86
CA GLU A 336 -4.66 -11.97 -2.42
C GLU A 336 -6.05 -12.57 -2.14
N MET A 337 -7.10 -12.00 -2.75
CA MET A 337 -8.47 -12.45 -2.51
C MET A 337 -8.71 -13.89 -3.02
N LEU A 338 -8.03 -14.31 -4.08
CA LEU A 338 -8.25 -15.60 -4.75
C LEU A 338 -7.15 -16.64 -4.47
N GLU A 339 -6.19 -16.36 -3.59
CA GLU A 339 -5.03 -17.23 -3.34
C GLU A 339 -5.42 -18.69 -3.02
N ASP A 340 -6.47 -18.88 -2.21
CA ASP A 340 -6.90 -20.20 -1.75
C ASP A 340 -7.87 -20.94 -2.69
N VAL A 341 -8.42 -20.25 -3.70
CA VAL A 341 -9.50 -20.77 -4.55
C VAL A 341 -9.23 -20.65 -6.06
N GLY A 342 -8.09 -20.06 -6.43
CA GLY A 342 -7.68 -19.69 -7.78
C GLY A 342 -7.11 -20.82 -8.64
#